data_AF-A0A5C4RFE2-F1
#
_entry.id   AF-A0A5C4RFE2-F1
#
_cell.length_a   1.000
_cell.length_b   1.000
_cell.length_c   1.000
_cell.angle_alpha   90.00
_cell.angle_beta   90.00
_cell.angle_gamma   90.00
#
_symmetry.space_group_name_H-M   'P 1'
#
loop_
_entity.id
_entity.type
_entity.pdbx_description
1 polymer ?
#
loop_
_entity_poly.entity_id
_entity_poly.type
_entity_poly.pdbx_seq_one_letter_code
_entity_poly.pdbx_strand_id
1 'polypeptide(L)'
;KDQEEIYLHGQKDLTAHIQHDAYWHIKHDHKQRIDNSRYSEISVDDHQHIRGSGKYSTDGDVSHRISGSQHLQTGDALVAESGQETHLKSGGKMVLEAASEITLKVGGHFIRLTPGGILTSPNLSVGQGSAGTGRGLSLQLPEGVAPLPDVKSPAKPFCAVLAQQETNWVINNPEDE
;
A
#
# COMPACT_ATOMS: atom_id res chain seq x y z
N LYS A 1 -46.74 18.81 1.82
CA LYS A 1 -47.01 20.17 2.36
C LYS A 1 -45.91 20.41 3.39
N ASP A 2 -44.80 21.05 3.10
CA ASP A 2 -44.38 21.87 1.95
C ASP A 2 -43.06 21.33 1.40
N GLN A 3 -42.98 21.09 0.09
CA GLN A 3 -41.75 20.67 -0.58
C GLN A 3 -41.13 21.91 -1.21
N GLU A 4 -40.26 22.58 -0.47
CA GLU A 4 -39.42 23.62 -1.03
C GLU A 4 -38.38 22.96 -1.94
N GLU A 5 -38.29 23.43 -3.18
CA GLU A 5 -37.31 22.98 -4.17
C GLU A 5 -36.62 24.20 -4.78
N ILE A 6 -35.30 24.13 -4.91
CA ILE A 6 -34.50 25.06 -5.71
C ILE A 6 -33.91 24.25 -6.86
N TYR A 7 -34.34 24.56 -8.09
CA TYR A 7 -33.80 23.97 -9.31
C TYR A 7 -32.91 24.99 -10.02
N LEU A 8 -31.63 24.66 -10.16
CA LEU A 8 -30.66 25.47 -10.90
C LEU A 8 -30.29 24.74 -12.20
N HIS A 9 -30.56 25.38 -13.33
CA HIS A 9 -30.14 24.90 -14.64
C HIS A 9 -29.31 25.96 -15.35
N GLY A 10 -28.06 25.63 -15.67
CA GLY A 10 -27.17 26.44 -16.50
C GLY A 10 -26.89 25.74 -17.82
N GLN A 11 -26.89 26.49 -18.92
CA GLN A 11 -26.61 25.96 -20.27
C GLN A 11 -25.10 25.93 -20.60
N LYS A 12 -24.32 26.78 -19.93
CA LYS A 12 -22.87 26.90 -20.12
C LYS A 12 -22.16 26.58 -18.81
N ASP A 13 -21.64 27.61 -18.16
CA ASP A 13 -20.74 27.46 -17.03
C ASP A 13 -21.43 27.89 -15.72
N LEU A 14 -21.16 27.15 -14.64
CA LEU A 14 -21.45 27.55 -13.28
C LEU A 14 -20.11 27.79 -12.56
N THR A 15 -19.88 29.04 -12.15
CA THR A 15 -18.73 29.41 -11.33
C THR A 15 -19.21 29.83 -9.95
N ALA A 16 -18.77 29.12 -8.92
CA ALA A 16 -19.02 29.48 -7.53
C ALA A 16 -17.69 29.87 -6.87
N HIS A 17 -17.59 31.14 -6.43
CA HIS A 17 -16.43 31.63 -5.71
C HIS A 17 -16.84 31.96 -4.28
N ILE A 18 -16.35 31.17 -3.32
CA ILE A 18 -16.64 31.31 -1.90
C ILE A 18 -15.35 31.83 -1.26
N GLN A 19 -15.39 33.03 -0.68
CA GLN A 19 -14.21 33.69 -0.11
C GLN A 19 -13.82 33.17 1.28
N HIS A 20 -14.69 32.36 1.89
CA HIS A 20 -14.52 31.82 3.23
C HIS A 20 -15.01 30.37 3.23
N ASP A 21 -16.07 30.07 3.96
CA ASP A 21 -16.52 28.69 4.17
C ASP A 21 -17.71 28.32 3.29
N ALA A 22 -17.71 27.07 2.82
CA ALA A 22 -18.88 26.42 2.25
C ALA A 22 -19.24 25.21 3.11
N TYR A 23 -20.52 25.10 3.48
CA TYR A 23 -21.02 23.99 4.29
C TYR A 23 -22.20 23.32 3.59
N TRP A 24 -22.12 22.00 3.46
CA TRP A 24 -23.17 21.18 2.85
C TRP A 24 -23.63 20.13 3.86
N HIS A 25 -24.89 20.22 4.27
CA HIS A 25 -25.54 19.18 5.06
C HIS A 25 -26.68 18.57 4.24
N ILE A 26 -26.42 17.38 3.71
CA ILE A 26 -27.36 16.66 2.85
C ILE A 26 -27.97 15.56 3.71
N LYS A 27 -29.27 15.67 4.00
CA LYS A 27 -29.99 14.74 4.90
C LYS A 27 -30.26 13.36 4.29
N HIS A 28 -30.19 13.26 2.97
CA HIS A 28 -30.49 12.03 2.23
C HIS A 28 -29.33 11.72 1.28
N ASP A 29 -29.50 11.95 -0.03
CA ASP A 29 -28.53 11.54 -1.03
C ASP A 29 -27.80 12.72 -1.67
N HIS A 30 -26.50 12.55 -1.88
CA HIS A 30 -25.73 13.34 -2.85
C HIS A 30 -25.42 12.45 -4.04
N LYS A 31 -25.90 12.84 -5.23
CA LYS A 31 -25.57 12.17 -6.49
C LYS A 31 -24.84 13.15 -7.39
N GLN A 32 -23.68 12.72 -7.88
CA GLN A 32 -22.88 13.50 -8.81
C GLN A 32 -22.48 12.63 -9.98
N ARG A 33 -22.67 13.14 -11.19
CA ARG A 33 -22.19 12.54 -12.44
C ARG A 33 -21.37 13.59 -13.16
N ILE A 34 -20.14 13.23 -13.51
CA ILE A 34 -19.24 14.05 -14.31
C ILE A 34 -18.92 13.20 -15.54
N ASP A 35 -19.33 13.66 -16.73
CA ASP A 35 -19.10 12.91 -17.98
C ASP A 35 -17.67 13.08 -18.54
N ASN A 36 -16.90 14.02 -17.98
CA ASN A 36 -15.50 14.24 -18.32
C ASN A 36 -14.63 14.10 -17.05
N SER A 37 -13.74 15.06 -16.77
CA SER A 37 -12.77 14.96 -15.68
C SER A 37 -13.21 15.66 -14.40
N ARG A 38 -12.77 15.13 -13.25
CA ARG A 38 -12.80 15.79 -11.95
C ARG A 38 -11.37 16.16 -11.56
N TYR A 39 -11.13 17.42 -11.24
CA TYR A 39 -9.91 17.89 -10.56
C TYR A 39 -10.27 18.30 -9.13
N SER A 40 -9.41 17.96 -8.16
CA SER A 40 -9.58 18.33 -6.76
C SER A 40 -8.21 18.48 -6.13
N GLU A 41 -7.94 19.67 -5.61
CA GLU A 41 -6.73 19.97 -4.86
C GLU A 41 -7.13 20.37 -3.44
N ILE A 42 -6.58 19.68 -2.45
CA ILE A 42 -6.81 19.94 -1.04
C ILE A 42 -5.44 20.20 -0.43
N SER A 43 -5.18 21.45 -0.06
CA SER A 43 -3.83 21.88 0.34
C SER A 43 -3.42 21.40 1.73
N VAL A 44 -4.37 20.97 2.56
CA VAL A 44 -4.12 20.56 3.95
C VAL A 44 -4.61 19.13 4.18
N ASP A 45 -5.83 18.93 4.71
CA ASP A 45 -6.31 17.62 5.12
C ASP A 45 -7.59 17.22 4.38
N ASP A 46 -7.64 15.97 3.90
CA ASP A 46 -8.88 15.31 3.48
C ASP A 46 -9.24 14.22 4.50
N HIS A 47 -10.45 14.28 5.03
CA HIS A 47 -10.97 13.32 6.00
C HIS A 47 -12.17 12.60 5.41
N GLN A 48 -12.05 11.28 5.21
CA GLN A 48 -13.11 10.45 4.68
C GLN A 48 -13.50 9.38 5.68
N HIS A 49 -14.76 9.37 6.10
CA HIS A 49 -15.33 8.34 6.95
C HIS A 49 -16.60 7.77 6.33
N ILE A 50 -16.52 6.53 5.86
CA ILE A 50 -17.63 5.82 5.23
C ILE A 50 -18.13 4.78 6.24
N ARG A 51 -19.34 4.96 6.76
CA ARG A 51 -19.96 4.02 7.72
C ARG A 51 -20.42 2.71 7.06
N GLY A 52 -20.80 2.78 5.79
CA GLY A 52 -21.20 1.64 4.98
C GLY A 52 -20.01 1.06 4.20
N SER A 53 -20.25 0.65 2.96
CA SER A 53 -19.20 0.15 2.06
C SER A 53 -18.71 1.25 1.11
N GLY A 54 -17.40 1.36 0.92
CA GLY A 54 -16.80 2.04 -0.23
C GLY A 54 -16.56 1.03 -1.36
N LYS A 55 -16.91 1.40 -2.60
CA LYS A 55 -16.61 0.60 -3.79
C LYS A 55 -15.97 1.51 -4.82
N TYR A 56 -14.81 1.11 -5.33
CA TYR A 56 -14.02 1.87 -6.28
C TYR A 56 -13.67 0.96 -7.45
N SER A 57 -13.82 1.47 -8.66
CA SER A 57 -13.44 0.79 -9.89
C SER A 57 -12.81 1.83 -10.80
N THR A 58 -11.65 1.50 -11.34
CA THR A 58 -10.90 2.34 -12.26
C THR A 58 -10.56 1.47 -13.46
N ASP A 59 -11.02 1.86 -14.64
CA ASP A 59 -10.73 1.14 -15.89
C ASP A 59 -9.31 1.43 -16.41
N GLY A 60 -8.73 2.58 -16.01
CA GLY A 60 -7.37 2.97 -16.31
C GLY A 60 -6.39 2.74 -15.15
N ASP A 61 -5.24 3.39 -15.24
CA ASP A 61 -4.18 3.27 -14.23
C ASP A 61 -4.52 4.05 -12.95
N VAL A 62 -4.02 3.54 -11.81
CA VAL A 62 -4.07 4.22 -10.52
C VAL A 62 -2.66 4.42 -9.99
N SER A 63 -2.34 5.66 -9.61
CA SER A 63 -1.05 6.02 -9.00
C SER A 63 -1.27 6.54 -7.58
N HIS A 64 -0.66 5.86 -6.61
CA HIS A 64 -0.64 6.29 -5.21
C HIS A 64 0.77 6.73 -4.82
N ARG A 65 0.93 8.04 -4.60
CA ARG A 65 2.15 8.64 -4.09
C ARG A 65 1.92 9.12 -2.67
N ILE A 66 2.71 8.59 -1.74
CA ILE A 66 2.65 8.96 -0.32
C ILE A 66 4.05 9.35 0.11
N SER A 67 4.25 10.59 0.54
CA SER A 67 5.54 11.09 1.05
C SER A 67 5.81 10.66 2.50
N GLY A 68 4.74 10.49 3.29
CA GLY A 68 4.78 10.00 4.65
C GLY A 68 4.61 8.47 4.76
N SER A 69 3.98 8.02 5.84
CA SER A 69 3.66 6.61 6.05
C SER A 69 2.32 6.22 5.43
N GLN A 70 2.22 4.96 5.02
CA GLN A 70 0.95 4.33 4.67
C GLN A 70 0.65 3.23 5.70
N HIS A 71 -0.51 3.33 6.35
CA HIS A 71 -1.01 2.32 7.26
C HIS A 71 -2.21 1.63 6.62
N LEU A 72 -2.20 0.31 6.56
CA LEU A 72 -3.33 -0.50 6.12
C LEU A 72 -3.72 -1.47 7.22
N GLN A 73 -5.00 -1.47 7.58
CA GLN A 73 -5.58 -2.42 8.53
C GLN A 73 -6.88 -2.96 7.94
N THR A 74 -7.02 -4.27 7.93
CA THR A 74 -8.23 -4.96 7.45
C THR A 74 -8.71 -5.93 8.52
N GLY A 75 -10.02 -6.00 8.74
CA GLY A 75 -10.60 -6.81 9.82
C GLY A 75 -10.70 -8.31 9.53
N ASP A 76 -10.80 -8.69 8.25
CA ASP A 76 -10.97 -10.09 7.83
C ASP A 76 -9.82 -10.53 6.91
N ALA A 77 -9.83 -10.12 5.63
CA ALA A 77 -8.81 -10.52 4.66
C ALA A 77 -8.31 -9.34 3.82
N LEU A 78 -6.99 -9.26 3.63
CA LEU A 78 -6.34 -8.39 2.64
C LEU A 78 -5.95 -9.24 1.43
N VAL A 79 -6.68 -9.07 0.32
CA VAL A 79 -6.44 -9.82 -0.93
C VAL A 79 -5.92 -8.86 -2.00
N ALA A 80 -4.83 -9.23 -2.64
CA ALA A 80 -4.24 -8.50 -3.75
C ALA A 80 -3.87 -9.46 -4.87
N GLU A 81 -4.38 -9.21 -6.07
CA GLU A 81 -4.11 -9.99 -7.28
C GLU A 81 -3.58 -9.07 -8.38
N SER A 82 -2.56 -9.54 -9.09
CA SER A 82 -1.99 -8.84 -10.24
C SER A 82 -1.86 -9.83 -11.38
N GLY A 83 -2.21 -9.40 -12.59
CA GLY A 83 -2.19 -10.27 -13.76
C GLY A 83 -0.79 -10.61 -14.27
N GLN A 84 0.23 -9.81 -13.93
CA GLN A 84 1.60 -10.02 -14.45
C GLN A 84 2.65 -10.01 -13.34
N GLU A 85 2.58 -9.03 -12.43
CA GLU A 85 3.64 -8.84 -11.45
C GLU A 85 3.14 -8.10 -10.21
N THR A 86 3.57 -8.58 -9.05
CA THR A 86 3.51 -7.86 -7.77
C THR A 86 4.95 -7.66 -7.28
N HIS A 87 5.43 -6.42 -7.24
CA HIS A 87 6.78 -6.09 -6.80
C HIS A 87 6.76 -5.27 -5.50
N LEU A 88 7.27 -5.88 -4.43
CA LEU A 88 7.45 -5.22 -3.13
C LEU A 88 8.94 -4.92 -2.92
N LYS A 89 9.29 -3.64 -2.89
CA LYS A 89 10.66 -3.18 -2.66
C LYS A 89 10.72 -2.32 -1.40
N SER A 90 11.65 -2.66 -0.51
CA SER A 90 12.00 -1.86 0.67
C SER A 90 13.47 -1.47 0.60
N GLY A 91 13.79 -0.21 0.92
CA GLY A 91 15.17 0.23 1.08
C GLY A 91 15.83 -0.22 2.39
N GLY A 92 15.05 -0.80 3.31
CA GLY A 92 15.50 -1.29 4.62
C GLY A 92 15.07 -2.73 4.85
N LYS A 93 14.04 -2.93 5.70
CA LYS A 93 13.54 -4.25 6.11
C LYS A 93 12.18 -4.55 5.50
N MET A 94 11.89 -5.83 5.30
CA MET A 94 10.54 -6.38 5.11
C MET A 94 10.29 -7.42 6.19
N VAL A 95 9.11 -7.35 6.83
CA VAL A 95 8.67 -8.33 7.84
C VAL A 95 7.34 -8.88 7.39
N LEU A 96 7.24 -10.20 7.30
CA LEU A 96 6.00 -10.93 7.04
C LEU A 96 5.78 -11.81 8.26
N GLU A 97 4.66 -11.62 8.95
CA GLU A 97 4.32 -12.33 10.18
C GLU A 97 2.93 -12.94 10.03
N ALA A 98 2.80 -14.19 10.44
CA ALA A 98 1.53 -14.90 10.49
C ALA A 98 1.53 -15.85 11.69
N ALA A 99 0.37 -16.02 12.32
CA ALA A 99 0.24 -16.88 13.48
C ALA A 99 0.31 -18.38 13.12
N SER A 100 -0.22 -18.76 11.96
CA SER A 100 -0.36 -20.16 11.55
C SER A 100 0.64 -20.57 10.48
N GLU A 101 0.70 -19.84 9.38
CA GLU A 101 1.57 -20.17 8.26
C GLU A 101 1.89 -18.98 7.34
N ILE A 102 3.06 -19.04 6.70
CA ILE A 102 3.40 -18.22 5.53
C ILE A 102 3.69 -19.19 4.38
N THR A 103 2.99 -19.04 3.26
CA THR A 103 3.16 -19.90 2.09
C THR A 103 3.57 -19.07 0.87
N LEU A 104 4.67 -19.46 0.23
CA LEU A 104 5.16 -18.92 -1.04
C LEU A 104 5.06 -20.04 -2.08
N LYS A 105 4.29 -19.87 -3.15
CA LYS A 105 4.02 -20.93 -4.13
C LYS A 105 4.17 -20.41 -5.56
N VAL A 106 4.81 -21.22 -6.41
CA VAL A 106 4.93 -20.98 -7.86
C VAL A 106 4.70 -22.32 -8.58
N GLY A 107 3.62 -22.42 -9.36
CA GLY A 107 3.24 -23.68 -10.00
C GLY A 107 3.14 -24.83 -8.99
N GLY A 108 3.91 -25.90 -9.22
CA GLY A 108 4.01 -27.05 -8.31
C GLY A 108 5.02 -26.89 -7.15
N HIS A 109 5.81 -25.82 -7.13
CA HIS A 109 6.84 -25.58 -6.12
C HIS A 109 6.36 -24.67 -5.00
N PHE A 110 6.83 -24.88 -3.77
CA PHE A 110 6.48 -24.03 -2.64
C PHE A 110 7.54 -24.02 -1.53
N ILE A 111 7.47 -22.96 -0.72
CA ILE A 111 8.08 -22.86 0.61
C ILE A 111 6.95 -22.50 1.57
N ARG A 112 6.78 -23.29 2.64
CA ARG A 112 5.78 -23.05 3.67
C ARG A 112 6.44 -23.01 5.04
N LEU A 113 6.25 -21.90 5.75
CA LEU A 113 6.75 -21.67 7.09
C LEU A 113 5.61 -21.92 8.06
N THR A 114 5.86 -22.73 9.08
CA THR A 114 4.91 -23.06 10.16
C THR A 114 5.64 -23.03 11.51
N PRO A 115 4.93 -23.01 12.65
CA PRO A 115 5.56 -23.17 13.96
C PRO A 115 6.39 -24.46 14.11
N GLY A 116 6.09 -25.51 13.32
CA GLY A 116 6.83 -26.77 13.31
C GLY A 116 8.07 -26.78 12.42
N GLY A 117 8.34 -25.71 11.66
CA GLY A 117 9.50 -25.59 10.78
C GLY A 117 9.17 -25.17 9.34
N ILE A 118 10.18 -25.30 8.48
CA ILE A 118 10.14 -24.93 7.07
C ILE A 118 9.92 -26.17 6.21
N LEU A 119 8.85 -26.18 5.42
CA LEU A 119 8.48 -27.24 4.50
C LEU A 119 8.70 -26.77 3.05
N THR A 120 9.23 -27.64 2.19
CA THR A 120 9.52 -27.31 0.79
C THR A 120 9.05 -28.41 -0.15
N SER A 121 8.81 -28.04 -1.42
CA SER A 121 8.64 -29.02 -2.49
C SER A 121 9.95 -29.79 -2.78
N PRO A 122 9.90 -30.97 -3.43
CA PRO A 122 11.11 -31.65 -3.92
C PRO A 122 11.97 -30.77 -4.84
N ASN A 123 13.28 -31.08 -4.93
CA ASN A 123 14.28 -30.37 -5.75
C ASN A 123 14.62 -28.93 -5.28
N LEU A 124 14.88 -28.75 -3.98
CA LEU A 124 15.43 -27.50 -3.46
C LEU A 124 16.92 -27.37 -3.81
N SER A 125 17.27 -26.46 -4.71
CA SER A 125 18.67 -26.10 -5.01
C SER A 125 19.11 -24.93 -4.12
N VAL A 126 20.12 -25.16 -3.28
CA VAL A 126 20.66 -24.14 -2.37
C VAL A 126 21.99 -23.60 -2.93
N GLY A 127 22.13 -22.27 -2.99
CA GLY A 127 23.37 -21.62 -3.42
C GLY A 127 23.63 -21.61 -4.93
N GLN A 128 22.59 -21.84 -5.75
CA GLN A 128 22.65 -21.83 -7.21
C GLN A 128 21.67 -20.79 -7.78
N GLY A 129 22.02 -20.15 -8.89
CA GLY A 129 21.15 -19.21 -9.63
C GLY A 129 21.42 -17.72 -9.38
N SER A 130 20.57 -16.87 -9.96
CA SER A 130 20.58 -15.40 -9.80
C SER A 130 19.21 -14.90 -9.35
N ALA A 131 19.18 -13.72 -8.71
CA ALA A 131 17.94 -13.09 -8.30
C ALA A 131 17.12 -12.62 -9.53
N GLY A 132 15.80 -12.73 -9.45
CA GLY A 132 14.90 -12.09 -10.40
C GLY A 132 14.93 -10.56 -10.29
N THR A 133 14.44 -9.88 -11.33
CA THR A 133 14.23 -8.44 -11.34
C THR A 133 12.75 -8.12 -11.32
N GLY A 134 12.37 -7.05 -10.62
CA GLY A 134 11.01 -6.51 -10.66
C GLY A 134 10.94 -5.23 -11.48
N ARG A 135 9.75 -4.90 -11.98
CA ARG A 135 9.42 -3.64 -12.65
C ARG A 135 9.71 -2.45 -11.74
N GLY A 136 10.30 -1.41 -12.32
CA GLY A 136 10.53 -0.14 -11.62
C GLY A 136 9.22 0.59 -11.32
N LEU A 137 9.27 1.51 -10.36
CA LEU A 137 8.14 2.40 -10.06
C LEU A 137 7.96 3.41 -11.21
N SER A 138 6.76 3.49 -11.77
CA SER A 138 6.38 4.48 -12.79
C SER A 138 5.05 5.13 -12.39
N LEU A 139 5.13 6.17 -11.56
CA LEU A 139 3.94 6.89 -11.07
C LEU A 139 3.49 7.94 -12.08
N GLN A 140 2.19 7.94 -12.39
CA GLN A 140 1.50 9.02 -13.09
C GLN A 140 1.02 10.03 -12.03
N LEU A 141 1.73 11.16 -11.90
CA LEU A 141 1.43 12.16 -10.87
C LEU A 141 0.32 13.12 -11.33
N PRO A 142 -0.52 13.62 -10.40
CA PRO A 142 -1.39 14.75 -10.68
C PRO A 142 -0.59 15.99 -11.11
N GLU A 143 -1.26 16.90 -11.82
CA GLU A 143 -0.68 18.17 -12.22
C GLU A 143 -0.15 18.96 -11.00
N GLY A 144 1.01 19.60 -11.15
CA GLY A 144 1.64 20.38 -10.07
C GLY A 144 2.34 19.56 -8.98
N VAL A 145 2.20 18.24 -8.95
CA VAL A 145 2.86 17.39 -7.93
C VAL A 145 4.26 16.98 -8.42
N ALA A 146 5.30 17.49 -7.76
CA ALA A 146 6.68 17.12 -8.06
C ALA A 146 6.99 15.64 -7.69
N PRO A 147 7.93 14.97 -8.39
CA PRO A 147 8.44 13.65 -8.00
C PRO A 147 9.06 13.62 -6.60
N LEU A 148 9.19 12.43 -5.99
CA LEU A 148 9.84 12.34 -4.68
C LEU A 148 11.34 12.41 -5.01
N PRO A 149 12.17 13.03 -4.16
CA PRO A 149 13.61 12.89 -4.34
C PRO A 149 13.93 11.39 -4.35
N ASP A 150 14.78 10.97 -5.29
CA ASP A 150 15.21 9.58 -5.37
C ASP A 150 15.79 9.15 -4.02
N VAL A 151 15.09 8.24 -3.33
CA VAL A 151 15.68 7.56 -2.18
C VAL A 151 16.71 6.59 -2.75
N LYS A 152 17.94 7.08 -2.93
CA LYS A 152 19.13 6.25 -3.16
C LYS A 152 19.42 5.47 -1.89
N SER A 153 18.60 4.45 -1.62
CA SER A 153 19.00 3.34 -0.77
C SER A 153 19.51 2.25 -1.70
N PRO A 154 20.80 2.28 -2.13
CA PRO A 154 21.39 1.05 -2.62
C PRO A 154 21.19 0.04 -1.49
N ALA A 155 20.59 -1.12 -1.81
CA ALA A 155 20.71 -2.27 -0.95
C ALA A 155 22.22 -2.55 -0.87
N LYS A 156 22.89 -1.93 0.11
CA LYS A 156 24.28 -2.24 0.40
C LYS A 156 24.26 -3.72 0.74
N PRO A 157 25.06 -4.58 0.10
CA PRO A 157 25.19 -5.95 0.55
C PRO A 157 25.63 -5.86 2.01
N PHE A 158 24.74 -6.21 2.93
CA PHE A 158 25.15 -6.39 4.32
C PHE A 158 26.17 -7.52 4.28
N CYS A 159 27.43 -7.21 4.63
CA CYS A 159 28.40 -8.26 4.92
C CYS A 159 27.78 -9.15 5.99
N ALA A 160 27.52 -10.42 5.65
CA ALA A 160 26.89 -11.41 6.53
C ALA A 160 27.55 -11.54 7.91
N VAL A 161 28.82 -11.10 8.03
CA VAL A 161 29.62 -11.11 9.26
C VAL A 161 29.06 -10.20 10.36
N LEU A 162 28.39 -9.08 10.04
CA LEU A 162 27.88 -8.16 11.06
C LEU A 162 26.48 -8.52 11.58
N ALA A 163 25.74 -9.39 10.90
CA ALA A 163 24.43 -9.87 11.36
C ALA A 163 24.53 -10.96 12.44
N GLN A 164 25.72 -11.50 12.70
CA GLN A 164 25.97 -12.56 13.69
C GLN A 164 26.49 -12.03 15.04
N GLN A 165 26.66 -10.71 15.21
CA GLN A 165 27.37 -10.16 16.38
C GLN A 165 26.51 -9.81 17.60
N GLU A 166 25.25 -10.22 17.66
CA GLU A 166 24.48 -10.17 18.91
C GLU A 166 23.78 -11.49 19.20
N THR A 167 24.52 -12.42 19.81
CA THR A 167 24.21 -13.02 21.12
C THR A 167 25.25 -14.11 21.42
N ASN A 168 26.42 -13.73 21.94
CA ASN A 168 27.23 -14.67 22.71
C ASN A 168 26.76 -14.58 24.16
N TRP A 169 25.71 -15.33 24.52
CA TRP A 169 25.39 -15.59 25.92
C TRP A 169 26.34 -16.66 26.43
N VAL A 170 27.43 -16.22 27.06
CA VAL A 170 28.28 -17.09 27.85
C VAL A 170 27.56 -17.33 29.18
N ILE A 171 27.04 -18.53 29.38
CA ILE A 171 26.60 -18.99 30.70
C ILE A 171 27.87 -19.40 31.45
N ASN A 172 28.35 -18.54 32.35
CA ASN A 172 29.37 -18.94 33.31
C ASN A 172 28.69 -19.76 34.40
N ASN A 173 29.04 -21.05 34.49
CA ASN A 173 28.66 -21.87 35.63
C ASN A 173 29.62 -21.52 36.78
N PRO A 174 29.13 -21.17 37.99
CA PRO A 174 29.99 -20.87 39.11
C PRO A 174 30.31 -22.17 39.84
N GLU A 175 31.29 -22.93 39.37
CA GLU A 175 31.89 -24.05 40.09
C GLU A 175 33.23 -24.36 39.43
N ASP A 176 34.31 -23.82 40.00
CA ASP A 176 35.55 -24.52 40.35
C ASP A 176 36.61 -23.50 40.81
N GLU A 177 36.89 -23.56 42.13
CA GLU A 177 38.01 -23.06 42.96
C GLU A 177 38.65 -21.68 42.70
#